data_AF-A0A820GCN6-F1
#
_entry.id   AF-A0A820GCN6-F1
#
_cell.length_a   1.000
_cell.length_b   1.000
_cell.length_c   1.000
_cell.angle_alpha   90.00
_cell.angle_beta   90.00
_cell.angle_gamma   90.00
#
_symmetry.space_group_name_H-M   'P 1'
#
loop_
_entity.id
_entity.type
_entity.pdbx_description
1 polymer ?
#
loop_
_entity_poly.entity_id
_entity_poly.type
_entity_poly.pdbx_seq_one_letter_code
_entity_poly.pdbx_strand_id
1 'polypeptide(L)'
;MISSSEVTPENFVRAVQMLYHDQDATRKKIASEWLLNVQSSLYAWSLADQLIRMNQNSEVTCLSAQILRHKIQHNFDELPVEHCKALCDSLLDHLSRIELTRNTTVRVQ
;
A
#
# COMPACT_ATOMS: atom_id res chain seq x y z
N MET A 1 18.39 -7.41 5.87
CA MET A 1 17.57 -7.66 4.67
C MET A 1 16.24 -8.22 5.15
N ILE A 2 15.12 -7.63 4.74
CA ILE A 2 13.79 -8.10 5.14
C ILE A 2 13.46 -9.41 4.42
N SER A 3 12.90 -10.39 5.13
CA SER A 3 12.57 -11.69 4.55
C SER A 3 11.21 -11.62 3.84
N SER A 4 11.04 -12.34 2.72
CA SER A 4 9.75 -12.39 2.02
C SER A 4 8.60 -12.92 2.90
N SER A 5 8.93 -13.80 3.86
CA SER A 5 7.98 -14.33 4.85
C SER A 5 7.51 -13.30 5.88
N GLU A 6 8.24 -12.19 6.04
CA GLU A 6 7.88 -11.11 6.96
C GLU A 6 7.01 -10.05 6.27
N VAL A 7 7.14 -9.90 4.94
CA VAL A 7 6.41 -8.92 4.13
C VAL A 7 5.02 -9.45 3.80
N THR A 8 4.12 -9.41 4.78
CA THR A 8 2.71 -9.79 4.60
C THR A 8 1.78 -8.60 4.81
N PRO A 9 0.57 -8.62 4.21
CA PRO A 9 -0.43 -7.56 4.40
C PRO A 9 -0.74 -7.30 5.88
N GLU A 10 -0.81 -8.36 6.69
CA GLU A 10 -1.14 -8.28 8.11
C GLU A 10 -0.04 -7.56 8.89
N ASN A 11 1.22 -7.86 8.59
CA ASN A 11 2.36 -7.18 9.22
C ASN A 11 2.45 -5.72 8.78
N PHE A 12 2.11 -5.42 7.53
CA PHE A 12 2.04 -4.04 7.06
C PHE A 12 0.96 -3.25 7.78
N VAL A 13 -0.26 -3.78 7.85
CA VAL A 13 -1.36 -3.16 8.60
C VAL A 13 -0.95 -2.93 10.06
N ARG A 14 -0.34 -3.92 10.71
CA ARG A 14 0.14 -3.80 12.08
C ARG A 14 1.21 -2.71 12.22
N ALA A 15 2.18 -2.64 11.31
CA ALA A 15 3.22 -1.62 11.35
C ALA A 15 2.64 -0.21 11.16
N VAL A 16 1.68 -0.04 10.24
CA VAL A 16 0.95 1.22 10.06
C VAL A 16 0.19 1.59 11.34
N GLN A 17 -0.54 0.64 11.93
CA GLN A 17 -1.24 0.88 13.20
C GLN A 17 -0.28 1.29 14.33
N MET A 18 0.87 0.61 14.46
CA MET A 18 1.89 0.96 15.44
C MET A 18 2.47 2.36 15.20
N LEU A 19 2.68 2.74 13.94
CA LEU A 19 3.22 4.06 13.59
C LEU A 19 2.26 5.20 14.01
N TYR A 20 0.96 5.04 13.74
CA TYR A 20 -0.03 6.10 13.97
C TYR A 20 -0.67 6.08 15.37
N HIS A 21 -0.88 4.90 15.96
CA HIS A 21 -1.72 4.73 17.16
C HIS A 21 -0.95 4.38 18.44
N ASP A 22 0.31 3.94 18.35
CA ASP A 22 1.10 3.64 19.55
C ASP A 22 1.48 4.94 20.28
N GLN A 23 1.75 4.87 21.58
CA GLN A 23 2.27 6.01 22.36
C GLN A 23 3.78 5.88 22.60
N ASP A 24 4.36 4.69 22.39
CA ASP A 24 5.78 4.42 22.55
C ASP A 24 6.57 4.86 21.31
N ALA A 25 7.41 5.88 21.49
CA ALA A 25 8.28 6.41 20.43
C ALA A 25 9.26 5.36 19.88
N THR A 26 9.68 4.39 20.70
CA THR A 26 10.57 3.31 20.28
C THR A 26 9.86 2.37 19.32
N ARG A 27 8.63 1.98 19.65
CA ARG A 27 7.81 1.10 18.77
C ARG A 27 7.45 1.78 17.47
N LYS A 28 7.16 3.10 17.50
CA LYS A 28 6.97 3.90 16.28
C LYS A 28 8.20 3.89 15.38
N LYS A 29 9.39 4.08 15.97
CA LYS A 29 10.64 4.07 15.21
C LYS A 29 10.88 2.71 14.56
N ILE A 30 10.68 1.61 15.30
CA ILE A 30 10.80 0.25 14.77
C ILE A 30 9.82 0.03 13.61
N ALA A 31 8.56 0.45 13.77
CA ALA A 31 7.55 0.33 12.71
C ALA A 31 7.92 1.16 11.48
N SER A 32 8.41 2.39 11.67
CA SER A 32 8.85 3.26 10.59
C SER A 32 10.04 2.69 9.83
N GLU A 33 11.04 2.16 10.52
CA GLU A 33 12.21 1.53 9.89
C GLU A 33 11.82 0.28 9.11
N TRP A 34 10.94 -0.55 9.68
CA TRP A 34 10.41 -1.72 8.98
C TRP A 34 9.63 -1.33 7.72
N LEU A 35 8.75 -0.32 7.80
CA LEU A 35 8.01 0.18 6.66
C LEU A 35 8.95 0.71 5.57
N LEU A 36 9.98 1.47 5.93
CA LEU A 36 10.97 1.98 4.97
C LEU A 36 11.71 0.85 4.25
N ASN A 37 12.07 -0.20 4.99
CA ASN A 37 12.69 -1.40 4.42
C ASN A 37 11.74 -2.14 3.46
N VAL A 38 10.46 -2.27 3.81
CA VAL A 38 9.45 -2.84 2.90
C VAL A 38 9.33 -2.01 1.64
N GLN A 39 9.17 -0.69 1.77
CA GLN A 39 9.00 0.25 0.66
C GLN A 39 10.15 0.19 -0.34
N SER A 40 11.38 0.02 0.15
CA SER A 40 12.58 -0.07 -0.69
C SER A 40 12.75 -1.45 -1.34
N SER A 41 12.04 -2.48 -0.87
CA SER A 41 12.17 -3.84 -1.37
C SER A 41 11.38 -4.09 -2.67
N LEU A 42 11.75 -5.11 -3.44
CA LEU A 42 10.98 -5.55 -4.61
C LEU A 42 9.58 -6.07 -4.23
N TYR A 43 9.41 -6.56 -3.00
CA TYR A 43 8.14 -7.05 -2.48
C TYR A 43 7.09 -5.93 -2.30
N ALA A 44 7.53 -4.67 -2.25
CA ALA A 44 6.64 -3.51 -2.13
C ALA A 44 5.57 -3.47 -3.23
N TRP A 45 5.93 -3.88 -4.45
CA TRP A 45 5.04 -3.85 -5.61
C TRP A 45 3.81 -4.72 -5.42
N SER A 46 4.02 -6.01 -5.15
CA SER A 46 2.93 -6.99 -4.98
C SER A 46 2.16 -6.76 -3.69
N LEU A 47 2.85 -6.38 -2.61
CA LEU A 47 2.23 -6.10 -1.32
C LEU A 47 1.26 -4.92 -1.41
N ALA A 48 1.72 -3.79 -1.96
CA ALA A 48 0.90 -2.58 -2.06
C ALA A 48 -0.32 -2.82 -2.97
N ASP A 49 -0.13 -3.53 -4.08
CA ASP A 49 -1.21 -3.92 -4.99
C ASP A 49 -2.25 -4.82 -4.29
N GLN A 50 -1.80 -5.78 -3.46
CA GLN A 50 -2.70 -6.60 -2.63
C GLN A 50 -3.46 -5.77 -1.59
N LEU A 51 -2.78 -4.86 -0.88
CA LEU A 51 -3.38 -4.02 0.16
C LEU A 51 -4.44 -3.07 -0.41
N ILE A 52 -4.18 -2.48 -1.57
CA ILE A 52 -5.14 -1.64 -2.29
C ILE A 52 -6.40 -2.44 -2.66
N ARG A 53 -6.23 -3.67 -3.19
CA ARG A 53 -7.37 -4.55 -3.50
C ARG A 53 -8.20 -4.94 -2.27
N MET A 54 -7.55 -5.19 -1.15
CA MET A 54 -8.23 -5.54 0.10
C MET A 54 -9.10 -4.39 0.62
N ASN A 55 -8.70 -3.14 0.37
CA ASN A 55 -9.42 -1.91 0.72
C ASN A 55 -10.02 -1.89 2.15
N GLN A 56 -9.29 -2.46 3.11
CA GLN A 56 -9.80 -2.66 4.48
C GLN A 56 -9.70 -1.42 5.37
N ASN A 57 -8.67 -0.58 5.14
CA ASN A 57 -8.42 0.61 5.94
C ASN A 57 -7.92 1.72 5.02
N SER A 58 -8.56 2.90 5.07
CA SER A 58 -8.21 4.06 4.26
C SER A 58 -6.75 4.51 4.43
N GLU A 59 -6.19 4.41 5.64
CA GLU A 59 -4.80 4.77 5.91
C GLU A 59 -3.83 3.82 5.21
N VAL A 60 -4.10 2.52 5.34
CA VAL A 60 -3.30 1.45 4.73
C VAL A 60 -3.40 1.51 3.21
N THR A 61 -4.60 1.68 2.66
CA THR A 61 -4.83 1.84 1.23
C THR A 61 -4.10 3.08 0.70
N CYS A 62 -4.18 4.22 1.41
CA CYS A 62 -3.50 5.45 1.01
C CYS A 62 -1.98 5.29 0.99
N LEU A 63 -1.39 4.73 2.05
CA LEU A 63 0.04 4.43 2.10
C LEU A 63 0.46 3.47 0.98
N SER A 64 -0.31 2.41 0.75
CA SER A 64 -0.04 1.44 -0.32
C SER A 64 -0.06 2.12 -1.70
N ALA A 65 -1.03 2.99 -1.96
CA ALA A 65 -1.10 3.78 -3.19
C ALA A 65 0.09 4.75 -3.32
N GLN A 66 0.52 5.38 -2.24
CA GLN A 66 1.72 6.23 -2.23
C GLN A 66 2.98 5.44 -2.56
N ILE A 67 3.13 4.23 -1.99
CA ILE A 67 4.26 3.33 -2.27
C ILE A 67 4.29 2.97 -3.75
N LEU A 68 3.15 2.54 -4.31
CA LEU A 68 3.05 2.22 -5.72
C LEU A 68 3.34 3.41 -6.62
N ARG A 69 2.82 4.60 -6.29
CA ARG A 69 3.13 5.82 -7.03
C ARG A 69 4.63 6.12 -7.01
N HIS A 70 5.28 6.02 -5.84
CA HIS A 70 6.71 6.28 -5.71
C HIS A 70 7.53 5.25 -6.51
N LYS A 71 7.20 3.97 -6.38
CA LYS A 71 7.81 2.86 -7.12
C LYS A 71 7.68 3.03 -8.64
N ILE A 72 6.51 3.44 -9.14
CA ILE A 72 6.29 3.75 -10.56
C ILE A 72 7.13 4.96 -11.00
N GLN A 73 7.31 5.97 -10.15
CA GLN A 73 8.03 7.19 -10.51
C GLN A 73 9.56 7.03 -10.47
N HIS A 74 10.09 6.22 -9.54
CA HIS A 74 11.52 6.18 -9.25
C HIS A 74 12.17 4.81 -9.52
N ASN A 75 11.40 3.73 -9.54
CA ASN A 75 11.89 2.36 -9.62
C ASN A 75 11.20 1.58 -10.75
N PHE A 76 10.75 2.28 -11.80
CA PHE A 76 10.01 1.66 -12.89
C PHE A 76 10.84 0.58 -13.61
N ASP A 77 12.15 0.75 -13.68
CA ASP A 77 13.10 -0.20 -14.27
C ASP A 77 13.14 -1.56 -13.54
N GLU A 78 12.67 -1.63 -12.29
CA GLU A 78 12.55 -2.88 -11.53
C GLU A 78 11.35 -3.74 -11.96
N LEU A 79 10.37 -3.14 -12.65
CA LEU A 79 9.11 -3.81 -13.00
C LEU A 79 9.20 -4.37 -14.43
N PRO A 80 9.08 -5.70 -14.62
CA PRO A 80 9.00 -6.27 -15.95
C PRO A 80 7.75 -5.75 -16.68
N VAL A 81 7.88 -5.44 -17.97
CA VAL A 81 6.80 -4.90 -18.83
C VAL A 81 5.52 -5.76 -18.76
N GLU A 82 5.70 -7.08 -18.58
CA GLU A 82 4.63 -8.07 -18.44
C GLU A 82 3.73 -7.81 -17.22
N HIS A 83 4.29 -7.33 -16.12
CA HIS A 83 3.56 -7.04 -14.88
C HIS A 83 2.98 -5.62 -14.87
N CYS A 84 3.47 -4.75 -15.76
CA CYS A 84 3.06 -3.37 -15.87
C CYS A 84 1.58 -3.24 -16.23
N LYS A 85 1.10 -4.05 -17.19
CA LYS A 85 -0.31 -4.06 -17.58
C LYS A 85 -1.23 -4.53 -16.46
N ALA A 86 -0.87 -5.63 -15.79
CA ALA A 86 -1.65 -6.16 -14.66
C ALA A 86 -1.76 -5.15 -13.51
N LEU A 87 -0.67 -4.41 -13.24
CA LEU A 87 -0.68 -3.36 -12.23
C LEU A 87 -1.55 -2.17 -12.64
N CYS A 88 -1.46 -1.72 -13.89
CA CYS A 88 -2.32 -0.67 -14.43
C CYS A 88 -3.81 -1.07 -14.37
N ASP A 89 -4.15 -2.30 -14.75
CA ASP A 89 -5.51 -2.81 -14.70
C ASP A 89 -6.04 -2.85 -13.24
N SER A 90 -5.21 -3.26 -12.28
CA SER A 90 -5.53 -3.27 -10.84
C SER A 90 -5.75 -1.84 -10.29
N LEU A 91 -4.88 -0.89 -10.67
CA LEU A 91 -5.00 0.52 -10.28
C LEU A 91 -6.26 1.18 -10.89
N LEU A 92 -6.57 0.89 -12.16
CA LEU A 92 -7.76 1.39 -12.84
C LEU A 92 -9.04 0.82 -12.24
N ASP A 93 -9.08 -0.47 -11.91
CA ASP A 93 -10.19 -1.08 -11.17
C ASP A 93 -10.40 -0.36 -9.83
N HIS A 94 -9.31 -0.07 -9.10
CA HIS A 94 -9.41 0.65 -7.84
C HIS A 94 -9.94 2.09 -7.99
N LEU A 95 -9.43 2.85 -8.96
CA LEU A 95 -9.92 4.20 -9.26
C LEU A 95 -11.40 4.20 -9.64
N SER A 96 -11.84 3.22 -10.43
CA SER A 96 -13.26 3.09 -10.82
C SER A 96 -14.18 2.83 -9.61
N ARG A 97 -13.72 2.09 -8.61
CA ARG A 97 -14.46 1.83 -7.36
C ARG A 97 -14.56 3.07 -6.46
N ILE A 98 -13.52 3.91 -6.42
CA ILE A 98 -13.53 5.17 -5.66
C ILE A 98 -14.58 6.13 -6.24
N GLU A 99 -14.64 6.26 -7.56
CA GLU A 99 -15.62 7.12 -8.25
C GLU A 99 -17.07 6.64 -8.07
N LEU A 100 -17.31 5.33 -8.06
CA LEU A 100 -18.64 4.77 -7.76
C LEU A 100 -19.11 5.05 -6.33
N THR A 101 -18.19 5.04 -5.36
CA THR A 101 -18.50 5.32 -3.96
C THR A 101 -18.77 6.82 -3.72
N ARG A 102 -18.15 7.69 -4.52
CA ARG A 102 -18.35 9.15 -4.41
C ARG A 102 -19.74 9.60 -4.89
N ASN A 103 -20.36 8.83 -5.80
CA ASN A 103 -21.69 9.11 -6.33
C ASN A 103 -22.84 8.66 -5.43
N THR A 104 -22.59 7.91 -4.35
CA THR A 104 -23.65 7.48 -3.41
C THR A 104 -23.80 8.38 -2.19
N THR A 105 -22.89 9.34 -1.94
CA THR A 105 -22.99 10.29 -0.81
C THR A 105 -23.71 11.59 -1.15
N VAL A 106 -24.27 11.73 -2.36
CA VAL A 106 -25.14 12.85 -2.74
C VAL A 106 -26.51 12.33 -3.11
N ARG A 107 -27.22 11.75 -2.14
CA ARG A 107 -28.70 11.75 -2.10
C ARG A 107 -29.19 11.12 -0.80
N VAL A 108 -30.31 11.66 -0.33
CA VAL A 108 -31.06 11.33 0.91
C VAL A 108 -30.49 12.09 2.12
N GLN A 109 -31.15 13.07 2.73
CA GLN A 109 -32.51 13.62 2.61
C GLN A 109 -32.52 15.02 3.23
#